data_AF-A0A4P6Q7E9-F1
#
_entry.id   AF-A0A4P6Q7E9-F1
#
_cell.length_a   1.000
_cell.length_b   1.000
_cell.length_c   1.000
_cell.angle_alpha   90.00
_cell.angle_beta   90.00
_cell.angle_gamma   90.00
#
_symmetry.space_group_name_H-M   'P 1'
#
loop_
_entity.id
_entity.type
_entity.pdbx_description
1 polymer ?
#
loop_
_entity_poly.entity_id
_entity_poly.type
_entity_poly.pdbx_seq_one_letter_code
_entity_poly.pdbx_strand_id
1 'polypeptide(L)'
;MLGEASAMIDDMAGDDAEPPPSVYWYTPTFFRMNIGLTHFTLGDMTAAVDYLSAGLADLRDDHKATEWAREYWEVLSQARAFS
;
A
#
# COMPACT_ATOMS: atom_id res chain seq x y z
N MET A 1 -6.97 20.81 -15.12
CA MET A 1 -7.11 19.50 -14.47
C MET A 1 -5.96 18.53 -14.77
N LEU A 2 -5.75 18.01 -16.00
CA LEU A 2 -4.59 17.12 -16.25
C LEU A 2 -3.23 17.85 -16.39
N GLY A 3 -3.22 19.07 -16.94
CA GLY A 3 -1.99 19.86 -17.10
C GLY A 3 -1.42 20.42 -15.80
N GLU A 4 -2.28 20.78 -14.84
CA GLU A 4 -1.88 21.30 -13.53
C GLU A 4 -1.29 20.19 -12.65
N ALA A 5 -1.86 18.98 -12.70
CA ALA A 5 -1.32 17.82 -12.00
C ALA A 5 0.07 17.44 -12.53
N SER A 6 0.31 17.54 -13.83
CA SER A 6 1.62 17.28 -14.44
C SER A 6 2.66 18.34 -14.05
N ALA A 7 2.28 19.61 -13.96
CA ALA A 7 3.18 20.69 -13.55
C ALA A 7 3.59 20.59 -12.08
N MET A 8 2.68 20.11 -11.22
CA MET A 8 2.94 19.91 -9.78
C MET A 8 3.89 18.72 -9.53
N ILE A 9 3.88 17.72 -10.40
CA ILE A 9 4.83 16.58 -10.37
C ILE A 9 6.23 17.04 -10.80
N ASP A 10 6.32 17.90 -11.81
CA ASP A 10 7.60 18.44 -12.32
C ASP A 10 8.25 19.42 -11.33
N ASP A 11 7.45 20.22 -10.60
CA ASP A 11 7.90 21.11 -9.53
C ASP A 11 8.40 20.35 -8.28
N MET A 12 7.78 19.20 -7.98
CA MET A 12 8.23 18.32 -6.90
C MET A 12 9.48 17.49 -7.26
N ALA A 13 9.78 17.37 -8.56
CA ALA A 13 10.99 16.74 -9.08
C ALA A 13 12.22 17.66 -9.04
N GLY A 14 12.18 18.76 -8.28
CA GLY A 14 13.32 19.59 -7.87
C GLY A 14 14.33 18.85 -6.98
N ASP A 15 14.97 17.85 -7.57
CA ASP A 15 16.36 17.42 -7.54
C ASP A 15 17.24 17.41 -6.26
N ASP A 16 16.76 17.59 -5.03
CA ASP A 16 17.51 17.18 -3.80
C ASP A 16 16.77 17.39 -2.46
N ALA A 17 15.46 17.71 -2.47
CA ALA A 17 14.71 17.80 -1.22
C ALA A 17 14.44 16.39 -0.68
N GLU A 18 15.04 16.03 0.46
CA GLU A 18 14.70 14.80 1.17
C GLU A 18 13.17 14.75 1.34
N PRO A 19 12.50 13.65 0.92
CA PRO A 19 11.05 13.56 1.01
C PRO A 19 10.60 13.92 2.42
N PRO A 20 9.50 14.65 2.58
CA PRO A 20 8.96 14.92 3.91
C PRO A 20 8.91 13.62 4.72
N PRO A 21 9.20 13.62 6.02
CA PRO A 21 9.18 12.42 6.84
C PRO A 21 7.83 11.68 6.85
N SER A 22 6.77 12.21 6.26
CA SER A 22 5.48 11.55 6.03
C SER A 22 5.43 10.70 4.76
N VAL A 23 6.37 10.87 3.82
CA VAL A 23 6.38 10.23 2.50
C VAL A 23 7.10 8.87 2.52
N TYR A 24 7.76 8.49 3.61
CA TYR A 24 8.42 7.17 3.72
C TYR A 24 7.46 5.98 3.55
N TRP A 25 6.15 6.20 3.69
CA TRP A 25 5.12 5.20 3.43
C TRP A 25 4.70 5.08 1.95
N TYR A 26 5.02 6.03 1.09
CA TYR A 26 4.62 6.05 -0.33
C TYR A 26 5.50 5.12 -1.16
N THR A 27 5.42 3.83 -0.84
CA THR A 27 6.13 2.76 -1.53
C THR A 27 5.16 1.94 -2.37
N PRO A 28 5.61 1.30 -3.47
CA PRO A 28 4.79 0.36 -4.21
C PRO A 28 4.19 -0.73 -3.31
N THR A 29 4.92 -1.17 -2.28
CA THR A 29 4.48 -2.14 -1.28
C THR A 29 3.26 -1.65 -0.50
N PHE A 30 3.30 -0.42 0.02
CA PHE A 30 2.18 0.16 0.76
C PHE A 30 0.93 0.31 -0.11
N PHE A 31 1.09 0.79 -1.35
CA PHE A 31 -0.04 0.92 -2.27
C PHE A 31 -0.63 -0.44 -2.64
N ARG A 32 0.21 -1.46 -2.82
CA ARG A 32 -0.26 -2.84 -3.08
C ARG A 32 -1.17 -3.35 -1.96
N MET A 33 -0.82 -3.09 -0.70
CA MET A 33 -1.66 -3.48 0.44
C MET A 33 -3.01 -2.72 0.45
N ASN A 34 -3.02 -1.42 0.12
CA ASN A 34 -4.26 -0.64 0.04
C ASN A 34 -5.18 -1.10 -1.11
N ILE A 35 -4.62 -1.52 -2.25
CA ILE A 35 -5.37 -2.13 -3.34
C ILE A 35 -6.03 -3.44 -2.87
N GLY A 36 -5.28 -4.29 -2.16
CA GLY A 36 -5.81 -5.52 -1.59
C GLY A 36 -6.95 -5.30 -0.60
N LEU A 37 -6.85 -4.28 0.26
CA LEU A 37 -7.94 -3.86 1.15
C LEU A 37 -9.18 -3.43 0.36
N THR A 38 -8.99 -2.70 -0.75
CA THR A 38 -10.10 -2.30 -1.63
C THR A 38 -10.80 -3.52 -2.23
N HIS A 39 -10.06 -4.50 -2.76
CA HIS A 39 -10.64 -5.74 -3.27
C HIS A 39 -11.41 -6.52 -2.19
N PHE A 40 -10.89 -6.57 -0.96
CA PHE A 40 -11.58 -7.17 0.18
C PHE A 40 -12.95 -6.50 0.42
N THR A 41 -12.99 -5.16 0.43
CA THR A 41 -14.26 -4.42 0.61
C THR A 41 -15.25 -4.62 -0.53
N LEU A 42 -14.77 -4.94 -1.74
CA LEU A 42 -15.59 -5.22 -2.91
C LEU A 42 -16.07 -6.68 -2.99
N GLY A 43 -15.63 -7.55 -2.07
CA GLY A 43 -15.98 -8.98 -2.08
C GLY A 43 -15.10 -9.86 -2.97
N ASP A 44 -14.07 -9.29 -3.61
CA ASP A 44 -13.13 -10.02 -4.46
C ASP A 44 -12.00 -10.62 -3.61
N MET A 45 -12.29 -11.75 -2.97
CA MET A 45 -11.39 -12.39 -2.01
C MET A 45 -10.12 -12.91 -2.67
N THR A 46 -10.18 -13.38 -3.92
CA THR A 46 -9.01 -13.87 -4.64
C THR A 46 -8.00 -12.74 -4.88
N ALA A 47 -8.45 -11.61 -5.46
CA ALA A 47 -7.57 -10.47 -5.67
C ALA A 47 -7.08 -9.87 -4.33
N ALA A 48 -7.93 -9.85 -3.31
CA ALA A 48 -7.54 -9.39 -1.97
C ALA A 48 -6.37 -10.22 -1.41
N VAL A 49 -6.45 -11.55 -1.47
CA VAL A 49 -5.38 -12.45 -1.01
C VAL A 49 -4.09 -12.21 -1.79
N ASP A 50 -4.17 -12.10 -3.11
CA ASP A 50 -2.99 -11.90 -3.96
C ASP A 50 -2.27 -10.58 -3.63
N TYR A 51 -3.01 -9.47 -3.62
CA TYR A 51 -2.42 -8.15 -3.35
C TYR A 51 -1.90 -8.00 -1.91
N LEU A 52 -2.67 -8.47 -0.92
CA LEU A 52 -2.27 -8.38 0.49
C LEU A 52 -1.07 -9.26 0.80
N SER A 53 -1.06 -10.52 0.31
CA SER A 53 0.06 -11.43 0.57
C SER A 53 1.35 -10.92 -0.06
N ALA A 54 1.30 -10.43 -1.30
CA ALA A 54 2.45 -9.85 -1.98
C ALA A 54 2.91 -8.54 -1.33
N GLY A 55 2.00 -7.70 -0.84
CA GLY A 55 2.37 -6.46 -0.14
C GLY A 55 3.03 -6.73 1.22
N LEU A 56 2.46 -7.64 2.01
CA LEU A 56 2.97 -7.96 3.35
C LEU A 56 4.29 -8.74 3.31
N ALA A 57 4.54 -9.54 2.27
CA ALA A 57 5.81 -10.21 2.06
C ALA A 57 6.97 -9.24 1.79
N ASP A 58 6.70 -8.16 1.04
CA ASP A 58 7.69 -7.15 0.63
C ASP A 58 7.97 -6.08 1.71
N LEU A 59 7.29 -6.13 2.86
CA LEU A 59 7.60 -5.24 3.98
C LEU A 59 8.98 -5.56 4.57
N ARG A 60 9.67 -4.50 5.03
CA ARG A 60 10.84 -4.65 5.89
C ARG A 60 10.45 -5.37 7.18
N ASP A 61 11.38 -6.13 7.76
CA ASP A 61 11.08 -6.97 8.91
C ASP A 61 10.67 -6.17 10.16
N ASP A 62 11.23 -4.96 10.35
CA ASP A 62 10.83 -4.03 11.40
C ASP A 62 9.39 -3.53 11.22
N HIS A 63 8.89 -3.48 9.99
CA HIS A 63 7.55 -3.06 9.64
C HIS A 63 6.52 -4.19 9.69
N LYS A 64 6.91 -5.46 9.59
CA LYS A 64 5.96 -6.59 9.62
C LYS A 64 5.23 -6.75 10.95
N ALA A 65 5.89 -6.35 12.04
CA ALA A 65 5.41 -6.52 13.42
C ALA A 65 4.81 -5.24 14.02
N THR A 66 4.66 -4.16 13.24
CA THR A 66 4.05 -2.93 13.72
C THR A 66 2.54 -3.09 13.87
N GLU A 67 1.94 -2.26 14.73
CA GLU A 67 0.50 -2.27 14.95
C GLU A 67 -0.30 -1.98 13.67
N TRP A 68 0.18 -1.06 12.83
CA TRP A 68 -0.51 -0.72 11.58
C TRP A 68 -0.51 -1.88 10.58
N ALA A 69 0.54 -2.72 10.55
CA ALA A 69 0.60 -3.86 9.64
C ALA A 69 -0.38 -4.97 10.07
N ARG A 70 -0.72 -5.03 11.37
CA ARG A 70 -1.66 -6.01 11.93
C ARG A 70 -3.02 -5.98 11.24
N GLU A 71 -3.54 -4.80 10.91
CA GLU A 71 -4.85 -4.67 10.24
C GLU A 71 -4.84 -5.39 8.87
N TYR A 72 -3.76 -5.26 8.10
CA TYR A 72 -3.61 -5.95 6.82
C TYR A 72 -3.46 -7.47 6.98
N TRP A 73 -2.75 -7.92 8.01
CA TRP A 73 -2.66 -9.36 8.33
C TRP A 73 -4.01 -9.97 8.71
N GLU A 74 -4.82 -9.23 9.48
CA GLU A 74 -6.17 -9.65 9.86
C GLU A 74 -7.10 -9.73 8.65
N VAL A 75 -7.05 -8.73 7.77
CA VAL A 75 -7.83 -8.74 6.51
C VAL A 75 -7.37 -9.88 5.61
N LEU A 76 -6.06 -10.14 5.49
CA LEU A 76 -5.55 -11.28 4.73
C LEU A 76 -6.04 -12.61 5.31
N SER A 77 -6.04 -12.76 6.63
CA SER A 77 -6.56 -13.95 7.30
C SER A 77 -8.05 -14.14 7.04
N GLN A 78 -8.83 -13.07 7.04
CA GLN A 78 -10.27 -13.12 6.74
C GLN A 78 -10.50 -13.48 5.27
N ALA A 79 -9.83 -12.81 4.33
CA ALA A 79 -9.98 -13.09 2.90
C ALA A 79 -9.67 -14.56 2.55
N ARG A 80 -8.63 -15.14 3.18
CA ARG A 80 -8.30 -16.56 3.03
C ARG A 80 -9.35 -17.53 3.57
N ALA A 81 -10.17 -17.10 4.54
CA ALA A 81 -11.25 -17.94 5.06
C ALA A 81 -12.46 -18.00 4.12
N PHE A 82 -12.56 -17.08 3.15
CA PHE A 82 -13.67 -16.98 2.19
C PHE A 82 -13.31 -17.36 0.75
N SER A 83 -12.02 -17.59 0.46
CA SER A 83 -11.51 -18.07 -0.83
C SER A 83 -11.47 -19.58 -0.91
#